data_AF-A0A848U639-F1
#
_entry.id   AF-A0A848U639-F1
#
_cell.length_a   1.000
_cell.length_b   1.000
_cell.length_c   1.000
_cell.angle_alpha   90.00
_cell.angle_beta   90.00
_cell.angle_gamma   90.00
#
_symmetry.space_group_name_H-M   'P 1'
#
loop_
_entity.id
_entity.type
_entity.pdbx_description
1 polymer ?
#
loop_
_entity_poly.entity_id
_entity_poly.type
_entity_poly.pdbx_seq_one_letter_code
_entity_poly.pdbx_strand_id
1 'polypeptide(L)'
;MNKAQQDFLEQLALRIPRLFEVIAQGNIKSEYIVGIRRIGSRNVRLKLVAEVVDPGANPLATHGQMRTHTAQRQTVEPNTAVAAGDAADSGSGFNSGSETATPPVPPVPAVPHAPASRHRRPRRR
;
A
#
# COMPACT_ATOMS: atom_id res chain seq x y z
N MET A 1 -11.79 -25.63 -19.27
CA MET A 1 -11.84 -25.23 -17.84
C MET A 1 -11.49 -26.45 -17.01
N ASN A 2 -10.54 -26.38 -16.08
CA ASN A 2 -10.23 -27.52 -15.21
C ASN A 2 -11.07 -27.46 -13.91
N LYS A 3 -11.17 -28.59 -13.18
CA LYS A 3 -12.00 -28.68 -11.96
C LYS A 3 -11.59 -27.66 -10.89
N ALA A 4 -10.28 -27.49 -10.67
CA ALA A 4 -9.77 -26.55 -9.68
C ALA A 4 -10.13 -25.08 -10.00
N GLN A 5 -10.12 -24.69 -11.29
CA GLN A 5 -10.56 -23.38 -11.74
C GLN A 5 -12.06 -23.20 -11.52
N GLN A 6 -12.85 -24.22 -11.80
CA GLN A 6 -14.29 -24.19 -11.56
C GLN A 6 -14.60 -24.03 -10.07
N ASP A 7 -14.00 -24.85 -9.21
CA ASP A 7 -14.19 -24.78 -7.75
C ASP A 7 -13.81 -23.41 -7.20
N PHE A 8 -12.72 -22.84 -7.72
CA PHE A 8 -12.29 -21.50 -7.37
C PHE A 8 -13.31 -20.42 -7.78
N LEU A 9 -13.87 -20.50 -8.98
CA LEU A 9 -14.90 -19.57 -9.43
C LEU A 9 -16.21 -19.72 -8.65
N GLU A 10 -16.58 -20.95 -8.30
CA GLU A 10 -17.75 -21.22 -7.46
C GLU A 10 -17.59 -20.61 -6.06
N GLN A 11 -16.41 -20.75 -5.45
CA GLN A 11 -16.10 -20.10 -4.17
C GLN A 11 -16.14 -18.57 -4.27
N LEU A 12 -15.68 -17.99 -5.39
CA LEU A 12 -15.76 -16.56 -5.66
C LEU A 12 -17.20 -16.08 -5.78
N ALA A 13 -18.04 -16.83 -6.51
CA ALA A 13 -19.44 -16.49 -6.72
C ALA A 13 -20.20 -16.37 -5.39
N LEU A 14 -19.89 -17.22 -4.41
CA LEU A 14 -20.48 -17.16 -3.06
C LEU A 14 -20.11 -15.90 -2.26
N ARG A 15 -19.06 -15.18 -2.66
CA ARG A 15 -18.61 -13.96 -1.95
C ARG A 15 -19.24 -12.69 -2.51
N ILE A 16 -19.69 -12.72 -3.76
CA ILE A 16 -20.27 -11.55 -4.44
C ILE A 16 -21.51 -11.01 -3.71
N PRO A 17 -22.50 -11.83 -3.28
CA PRO A 17 -23.67 -11.32 -2.57
C PRO A 17 -23.30 -10.54 -1.30
N ARG A 18 -22.35 -11.07 -0.52
CA ARG A 18 -21.87 -10.42 0.71
C ARG A 18 -21.24 -9.05 0.46
N LEU A 19 -20.53 -8.88 -0.67
CA LEU A 19 -19.99 -7.56 -1.03
C LEU A 19 -21.11 -6.55 -1.21
N PHE A 20 -22.20 -6.93 -1.90
CA PHE A 20 -23.37 -6.07 -2.08
C PHE A 20 -24.15 -5.83 -0.79
N GLU A 21 -24.27 -6.82 0.09
CA GLU A 21 -24.89 -6.65 1.42
C GLU A 21 -24.18 -5.55 2.22
N VAL A 22 -22.83 -5.52 2.19
CA VAL A 22 -22.04 -4.47 2.85
C VAL A 22 -22.33 -3.11 2.23
N ILE A 23 -22.48 -3.01 0.91
CA ILE A 23 -22.87 -1.76 0.25
C ILE A 23 -24.29 -1.33 0.64
N ALA A 24 -25.23 -2.28 0.67
CA ALA A 24 -26.62 -2.03 1.06
C ALA A 24 -26.76 -1.54 2.51
N GLN A 25 -25.79 -1.85 3.38
CA GLN A 25 -25.70 -1.30 4.74
C GLN A 25 -25.23 0.18 4.79
N GLY A 26 -24.97 0.80 3.64
CA GLY A 26 -24.56 2.20 3.52
C GLY A 26 -23.04 2.40 3.35
N ASN A 27 -22.27 1.33 3.16
CA ASN A 27 -20.85 1.46 2.85
C ASN A 27 -20.67 1.87 1.38
N ILE A 28 -19.81 2.84 1.11
CA ILE A 28 -19.50 3.26 -0.27
C ILE A 28 -18.64 2.22 -0.99
N LYS A 29 -17.86 1.43 -0.24
CA LYS A 29 -16.91 0.47 -0.79
C LYS A 29 -16.82 -0.80 0.05
N SER A 30 -16.67 -1.94 -0.61
CA SER A 30 -16.44 -3.24 0.01
C SER A 30 -15.37 -4.00 -0.76
N GLU A 31 -14.39 -4.57 -0.06
CA GLU A 31 -13.29 -5.32 -0.68
C GLU A 31 -13.22 -6.74 -0.12
N TYR A 32 -12.96 -7.72 -0.99
CA TYR A 32 -12.67 -9.10 -0.61
C TYR A 32 -11.36 -9.56 -1.21
N ILE A 33 -10.46 -10.07 -0.37
CA ILE A 33 -9.18 -10.60 -0.81
C ILE A 33 -9.39 -12.03 -1.27
N VAL A 34 -9.17 -12.27 -2.56
CA VAL A 34 -9.30 -13.59 -3.17
C VAL A 34 -8.09 -14.45 -2.81
N GLY A 35 -6.91 -13.84 -2.82
CA GLY A 35 -5.67 -14.50 -2.43
C GLY A 35 -4.44 -13.66 -2.71
N ILE A 36 -3.30 -14.16 -2.24
CA ILE A 36 -1.98 -13.58 -2.51
C ILE A 36 -1.13 -14.69 -3.13
N ARG A 37 -0.51 -14.42 -4.26
CA ARG A 37 0.36 -15.34 -4.98
C ARG A 37 1.67 -14.65 -5.33
N ARG A 38 2.77 -15.37 -5.19
CA ARG A 38 4.08 -14.91 -5.66
C ARG A 38 4.24 -15.24 -7.14
N ILE A 39 4.62 -14.25 -7.94
CA ILE A 39 4.92 -14.39 -9.37
C ILE A 39 6.32 -13.82 -9.60
N GLY A 40 7.31 -14.70 -9.79
CA GLY A 40 8.73 -14.33 -9.79
C GLY A 40 9.19 -13.74 -8.45
N SER A 41 9.73 -12.53 -8.48
CA SER A 41 10.13 -11.77 -7.28
C SER A 41 9.02 -10.92 -6.65
N ARG A 42 7.79 -10.95 -7.19
CA ARG A 42 6.71 -10.04 -6.78
C ARG A 42 5.61 -10.79 -6.05
N ASN A 43 5.08 -10.17 -5.00
CA ASN A 43 3.84 -10.59 -4.35
C ASN A 43 2.66 -9.92 -5.06
N VAL A 44 1.72 -10.72 -5.55
CA VAL A 44 0.53 -10.27 -6.27
C VAL A 44 -0.70 -10.60 -5.43
N ARG A 45 -1.48 -9.58 -5.09
CA ARG A 45 -2.75 -9.72 -4.36
C ARG A 45 -3.91 -9.57 -5.34
N LEU A 46 -4.79 -10.57 -5.38
CA LEU A 46 -6.03 -10.51 -6.12
C LEU A 46 -7.16 -10.10 -5.17
N LYS A 47 -7.94 -9.09 -5.56
CA LYS A 47 -9.08 -8.59 -4.79
C LYS A 47 -10.32 -8.43 -5.68
N LEU A 48 -11.49 -8.68 -5.11
CA LEU A 48 -12.78 -8.20 -5.61
C LEU A 48 -13.13 -6.90 -4.90
N VAL A 49 -13.73 -5.97 -5.63
CA VAL A 49 -14.18 -4.70 -5.08
C VAL A 49 -15.60 -4.44 -5.57
N ALA A 50 -16.49 -4.11 -4.63
CA ALA A 50 -17.76 -3.46 -4.91
C ALA A 50 -17.67 -2.01 -4.45
N GLU A 51 -18.18 -1.09 -5.25
CA GLU A 51 -18.15 0.33 -5.00
C GLU A 51 -19.44 0.96 -5.53
N VAL A 52 -19.96 1.95 -4.80
CA VAL A 52 -21.08 2.77 -5.27
C VAL A 52 -20.54 3.73 -6.32
N VAL A 53 -21.11 3.67 -7.52
CA VAL A 53 -20.68 4.51 -8.65
C VAL A 53 -21.83 5.42 -9.03
N ASP A 54 -21.56 6.72 -9.09
CA ASP A 54 -22.52 7.68 -9.62
C ASP A 54 -22.69 7.46 -11.13
N PRO A 55 -23.90 7.63 -11.67
CA PRO A 55 -24.11 7.54 -13.11
C PRO A 55 -23.22 8.56 -13.84
N GLY A 56 -22.24 8.07 -14.60
CA GLY A 56 -21.28 8.87 -15.36
C GLY A 56 -19.85 8.91 -14.81
N ALA A 57 -19.59 8.39 -13.60
CA ALA A 57 -18.24 8.26 -13.07
C ALA A 57 -17.50 7.05 -13.67
N ASN A 58 -16.21 7.20 -14.01
CA ASN A 58 -15.39 6.08 -14.51
C ASN A 58 -14.75 5.30 -13.34
N PRO A 59 -15.18 4.06 -13.07
CA PRO A 59 -14.69 3.27 -11.94
C PRO A 59 -13.24 2.77 -12.12
N LEU A 60 -12.65 2.82 -13.33
CA LEU A 60 -11.29 2.35 -13.56
C LEU A 60 -10.21 3.33 -13.06
N ALA A 61 -10.57 4.60 -12.86
CA ALA A 61 -9.65 5.64 -12.42
C ALA A 61 -9.05 5.38 -11.02
N THR A 62 -9.81 4.69 -10.14
CA THR A 62 -9.41 4.43 -8.74
C THR A 62 -8.69 3.09 -8.55
N HIS A 63 -8.79 2.15 -9.50
CA HIS A 63 -8.31 0.77 -9.33
C HIS A 63 -7.18 0.34 -10.29
N GLY A 64 -6.96 1.06 -11.39
CA GLY A 64 -6.06 0.64 -12.47
C GLY A 64 -4.86 1.56 -12.70
N GLN A 65 -4.01 1.84 -11.70
CA GLN A 65 -2.72 2.48 -11.96
C GLN A 65 -1.66 1.43 -12.29
N MET A 66 -1.47 1.15 -13.59
CA MET A 66 -0.34 0.38 -14.08
C MET A 66 0.95 1.18 -13.86
N ARG A 67 1.71 0.85 -12.82
CA ARG A 67 3.08 1.37 -12.65
C ARG A 67 3.96 0.75 -13.72
N THR A 68 4.25 1.49 -14.78
CA THR A 68 5.28 1.12 -15.76
C THR A 68 6.63 1.13 -15.04
N HIS A 69 7.21 -0.05 -14.83
CA HIS A 69 8.59 -0.16 -14.36
C HIS A 69 9.52 0.21 -15.52
N THR A 70 9.90 1.47 -15.63
CA THR A 70 10.99 1.87 -16.53
C THR A 70 12.28 1.30 -15.97
N ALA A 71 12.76 0.20 -16.56
CA ALA A 71 14.06 -0.37 -16.23
C ALA A 71 15.15 0.62 -16.67
N GLN A 72 15.65 1.44 -15.73
CA GLN A 72 16.89 2.18 -15.92
C GLN A 72 18.03 1.17 -15.94
N ARG A 73 18.45 0.80 -17.16
CA ARG A 73 19.69 0.08 -17.40
C ARG A 73 20.83 1.07 -17.14
N GLN A 74 21.33 1.06 -15.91
CA GLN A 74 22.47 1.86 -15.49
C GLN A 74 23.71 1.25 -16.15
N THR A 75 24.12 1.81 -17.29
CA THR A 75 25.40 1.47 -17.93
C THR A 75 26.50 2.04 -17.06
N VAL A 76 27.16 1.17 -16.30
CA VAL A 76 28.41 1.49 -15.62
C VAL A 76 29.50 1.48 -16.71
N GLU A 77 29.98 2.66 -17.09
CA GLU A 77 31.18 2.81 -17.91
C GLU A 77 32.43 2.62 -17.02
N PRO A 78 33.36 1.72 -17.36
CA PRO A 78 34.69 1.71 -16.80
C PRO A 78 35.67 2.29 -17.82
N ASN A 79 36.29 3.45 -17.55
CA ASN A 79 37.59 3.71 -18.17
C ASN A 79 38.52 4.59 -17.31
N THR A 80 39.48 3.87 -16.73
CA THR A 80 40.91 4.15 -16.56
C THR A 80 41.46 5.56 -16.82
N ALA A 81 42.21 6.05 -15.83
CA ALA A 81 42.89 7.34 -15.74
C ALA A 81 44.02 7.57 -16.77
N VAL A 82 44.18 8.82 -17.21
CA VAL A 82 45.48 9.44 -17.56
C VAL A 82 45.47 10.98 -17.38
N ALA A 83 46.34 11.43 -16.48
CA ALA A 83 47.16 12.66 -16.42
C ALA A 83 46.71 14.05 -16.95
N ALA A 84 46.81 15.02 -16.01
CA ALA A 84 47.48 16.34 -16.08
C ALA A 84 46.94 17.44 -17.03
N GLY A 85 46.58 18.58 -16.43
CA GLY A 85 46.39 19.85 -17.14
C GLY A 85 45.81 20.96 -16.26
N ASP A 86 46.44 22.13 -16.33
CA ASP A 86 46.39 23.30 -15.45
C ASP A 86 45.09 24.15 -15.47
N ALA A 87 44.81 24.76 -14.31
CA ALA A 87 44.32 26.13 -14.04
C ALA A 87 43.02 26.75 -14.63
N ALA A 88 42.40 27.57 -13.74
CA ALA A 88 41.49 28.70 -13.97
C ALA A 88 40.03 28.32 -14.37
N ASP A 89 38.95 28.97 -13.92
CA ASP A 89 38.70 30.15 -13.10
C ASP A 89 37.15 30.26 -12.96
N SER A 90 36.68 31.01 -11.97
CA SER A 90 35.34 31.61 -11.85
C SER A 90 34.08 30.75 -11.65
N GLY A 91 33.64 30.72 -10.37
CA GLY A 91 32.41 31.42 -9.97
C GLY A 91 31.06 30.69 -10.09
N SER A 92 30.48 30.32 -8.94
CA SER A 92 29.38 31.11 -8.33
C SER A 92 28.56 30.30 -7.30
N GLY A 93 28.48 30.83 -6.09
CA GLY A 93 27.22 30.93 -5.35
C GLY A 93 26.62 29.66 -4.75
N PHE A 94 27.32 29.00 -3.83
CA PHE A 94 26.62 28.28 -2.77
C PHE A 94 26.14 29.30 -1.72
N ASN A 95 24.82 29.49 -1.62
CA ASN A 95 24.24 30.01 -0.40
C ASN A 95 23.22 29.03 0.17
N SER A 96 23.52 28.61 1.39
CA SER A 96 22.81 27.64 2.21
C SER A 96 21.48 28.21 2.71
N GLY A 97 20.37 27.61 2.29
CA GLY A 97 19.09 27.69 2.99
C GLY A 97 18.81 26.34 3.65
N SER A 98 19.26 26.16 4.89
CA SER A 98 18.98 24.97 5.69
C SER A 98 17.64 25.14 6.40
N GLU A 99 16.53 24.86 5.72
CA GLU A 99 15.23 24.77 6.37
C GLU A 99 15.01 23.34 6.86
N THR A 100 15.33 23.13 8.14
CA THR A 100 15.07 21.90 8.89
C THR A 100 13.57 21.80 9.14
N ALA A 101 12.81 21.30 8.16
CA ALA A 101 11.39 21.03 8.33
C ALA A 101 11.23 19.78 9.23
N THR A 102 11.14 20.02 10.54
CA THR A 102 10.77 19.01 11.53
C THR A 102 9.29 18.67 11.30
N PRO A 103 8.92 17.41 10.98
CA PRO A 103 7.50 17.08 10.80
C PRO A 103 6.76 17.20 12.15
N PRO A 104 5.56 17.80 12.19
CA PRO A 104 4.78 17.89 13.42
C PRO A 104 4.36 16.49 13.88
N VAL A 105 4.78 16.12 15.09
CA VAL A 105 4.33 14.91 15.79
C VAL A 105 2.82 15.05 16.06
N PRO A 106 1.96 14.10 15.67
CA PRO A 106 0.54 14.14 16.02
C PRO A 106 0.35 13.97 17.53
N PRO A 107 -0.60 14.67 18.18
CA PRO A 107 -0.87 14.48 19.59
C PRO A 107 -1.40 13.06 19.83
N VAL A 108 -0.67 12.29 20.65
CA VAL A 108 -1.09 10.97 21.13
C VAL A 108 -2.28 11.18 22.06
N PRO A 109 -3.45 10.53 21.82
CA PRO A 109 -4.54 10.56 22.79
C PRO A 109 -4.11 9.82 24.06
N ALA A 110 -4.27 10.48 25.21
CA ALA A 110 -3.97 9.93 26.53
C ALA A 110 -4.75 8.62 26.75
N VAL A 111 -4.02 7.53 26.99
CA VAL A 111 -4.60 6.25 27.42
C VAL A 111 -5.10 6.44 28.86
N PRO A 112 -6.40 6.27 29.16
CA PRO A 112 -6.85 6.23 30.54
C PRO A 112 -6.32 4.97 31.23
N HIS A 113 -5.61 5.14 32.35
CA HIS A 113 -5.18 4.07 33.23
C HIS A 113 -6.35 3.13 33.58
N ALA A 114 -6.17 1.83 33.30
CA ALA A 114 -7.07 0.79 33.79
C ALA A 114 -6.89 0.62 35.32
N PRO A 115 -7.97 0.59 36.12
CA PRO A 115 -7.86 0.23 37.52
C PRO A 115 -7.66 -1.28 37.70
N ALA A 116 -6.80 -1.58 38.67
CA ALA A 116 -6.21 -2.86 39.00
C ALA A 116 -7.18 -4.04 39.23
N SER A 117 -6.68 -5.21 38.82
CA SER A 117 -7.16 -6.57 39.09
C SER A 117 -7.61 -6.78 40.55
N ARG A 118 -8.90 -7.08 40.76
CA ARG A 118 -9.37 -7.67 42.02
C ARG A 118 -9.42 -9.19 41.90
N HIS A 119 -8.46 -9.85 42.54
CA HIS A 119 -8.48 -11.28 42.80
C HIS A 119 -9.72 -11.65 43.63
N ARG A 120 -10.66 -12.37 43.01
CA ARG A 120 -11.80 -12.99 43.67
C ARG A 120 -11.34 -14.33 44.26
N ARG A 121 -11.11 -14.37 45.57
CA ARG A 121 -10.88 -15.63 46.31
C ARG A 121 -12.13 -16.52 46.24
N PRO A 122 -11.99 -17.85 46.07
CA PRO A 122 -13.12 -18.76 46.21
C PRO A 122 -13.46 -18.94 47.70
N ARG A 123 -14.74 -18.73 48.05
CA ARG A 123 -15.29 -19.07 49.36
C ARG A 123 -15.78 -20.51 49.30
N ARG A 124 -15.11 -21.40 50.02
CA ARG A 124 -15.45 -22.81 50.20
C ARG A 124 -16.44 -22.90 51.37
N ARG A 125 -17.63 -23.44 51.15
CA ARG A 125 -18.44 -24.08 52.17
C ARG A 125 -19.37 -25.09 51.52
#